data_AF-A0A1Q6J3W8-F1
#
_entry.id   AF-A0A1Q6J3W8-F1
#
_cell.length_a   1.000
_cell.length_b   1.000
_cell.length_c   1.000
_cell.angle_alpha   90.00
_cell.angle_beta   90.00
_cell.angle_gamma   90.00
#
_symmetry.space_group_name_H-M   'P 1'
#
loop_
_entity.id
_entity.type
_entity.pdbx_description
1 polymer ?
#
loop_
_entity_poly.entity_id
_entity_poly.type
_entity_poly.pdbx_seq_one_letter_code
_entity_poly.pdbx_strand_id
1 'polypeptide(L)' 'MKYNYLIFLDYSTGEIIRIKLTEEQKRDSEKYDDFEEYLMTLEDGYGFRLLDCSWMAVERLQETVYGF' A
#
# COMPACT_ATOMS: atom_id res chain seq x y z
N MET A 1 -10.78 8.58 3.79
CA MET A 1 -10.30 8.00 2.51
C MET A 1 -11.19 6.84 2.07
N LYS A 2 -11.40 6.59 0.76
CA LYS A 2 -12.26 5.48 0.26
C LYS A 2 -11.53 4.14 0.03
N TYR A 3 -10.21 4.13 0.02
CA TYR A 3 -9.44 2.93 -0.26
C TYR A 3 -9.42 1.96 0.92
N ASN A 4 -9.51 0.67 0.61
CA ASN A 4 -9.50 -0.42 1.59
C ASN A 4 -8.21 -1.24 1.52
N TYR A 5 -7.48 -1.16 0.41
CA TYR A 5 -6.29 -1.94 0.16
C TYR A 5 -5.18 -1.06 -0.40
N LEU A 6 -3.96 -1.31 0.06
CA LEU A 6 -2.73 -0.83 -0.55
C LEU A 6 -2.02 -2.00 -1.20
N ILE A 7 -1.48 -1.76 -2.39
CA ILE A 7 -0.70 -2.73 -3.13
C ILE A 7 0.62 -2.06 -3.47
N PHE A 8 1.72 -2.69 -3.09
CA PHE A 8 3.07 -2.30 -3.45
C PHE A 8 3.68 -3.36 -4.35
N LEU A 9 4.33 -2.91 -5.42
CA LEU A 9 5.14 -3.69 -6.32
C LEU A 9 6.60 -3.33 -6.03
N ASP A 10 7.25 -4.15 -5.19
CA ASP A 10 8.65 -3.98 -4.85
C ASP A 10 9.51 -4.53 -6.00
N TYR A 11 10.13 -3.63 -6.75
CA TYR A 11 10.97 -4.01 -7.89
C TYR A 11 12.40 -4.36 -7.50
N SER A 12 12.80 -4.15 -6.24
CA SER A 12 14.10 -4.56 -5.72
C SER A 12 14.14 -6.05 -5.38
N THR A 13 13.01 -6.60 -4.92
CA THR A 13 12.86 -8.01 -4.53
C THR A 13 11.96 -8.81 -5.48
N GLY A 14 11.14 -8.14 -6.28
CA GLY A 14 10.11 -8.77 -7.12
C GLY A 14 8.84 -9.16 -6.34
N GLU A 15 8.64 -8.60 -5.14
CA GLU A 15 7.51 -8.93 -4.26
C GLU A 15 6.27 -8.07 -4.55
N ILE A 16 5.09 -8.66 -4.35
CA ILE A 16 3.80 -7.96 -4.36
C ILE A 16 3.24 -7.95 -2.93
N ILE A 17 3.28 -6.79 -2.29
CA ILE A 17 2.81 -6.58 -0.92
C ILE A 17 1.38 -6.07 -0.95
N ARG A 18 0.47 -6.73 -0.23
CA ARG A 18 -0.97 -6.40 -0.18
C ARG A 18 -1.39 -6.14 1.26
N ILE A 19 -1.79 -4.91 1.55
CA ILE A 19 -2.20 -4.50 2.89
C ILE A 19 -3.69 -4.15 2.87
N LYS A 20 -4.48 -4.79 3.73
CA LYS A 20 -5.87 -4.37 3.99
C LYS A 20 -5.87 -3.33 5.12
N LEU A 21 -6.29 -2.12 4.80
CA LEU A 21 -6.33 -1.01 5.74
C LEU A 21 -7.40 -1.22 6.81
N THR A 22 -7.01 -1.06 8.07
CA THR A 22 -7.94 -0.99 9.19
C THR A 22 -8.67 0.36 9.21
N GLU A 23 -9.78 0.45 9.94
CA GLU A 23 -10.48 1.74 10.12
C GLU A 23 -9.61 2.78 10.84
N GLU A 24 -8.72 2.35 11.73
CA GLU A 24 -7.74 3.23 12.38
C GLU A 24 -6.72 3.77 11.37
N GLN A 25 -6.11 2.89 10.56
CA GLN A 25 -5.18 3.28 9.50
C GLN A 25 -5.81 4.25 8.49
N LYS A 26 -7.09 4.03 8.13
CA LYS A 26 -7.83 4.96 7.26
C LYS A 26 -8.00 6.33 7.90
N ARG A 27 -8.36 6.39 9.19
CA ARG A 27 -8.49 7.68 9.92
C ARG A 27 -7.15 8.36 10.09
N ASP A 28 -6.09 7.60 10.37
CA ASP A 28 -4.74 8.14 10.50
C ASP A 28 -4.23 8.70 9.18
N SER A 29 -4.55 8.06 8.05
CA SER A 29 -4.19 8.58 6.72
C SER A 29 -4.78 9.97 6.42
N GLU A 30 -5.89 10.35 7.05
CA GLU A 30 -6.52 11.67 6.88
C GLU A 30 -5.77 12.79 7.62
N LYS A 31 -4.78 12.46 8.45
CA LYS A 31 -3.95 13.43 9.17
C LYS A 31 -2.79 13.99 8.33
N TYR A 32 -2.53 13.40 7.16
CA TYR A 32 -1.43 13.75 6.28
C TYR A 32 -1.96 14.52 5.08
N ASP A 33 -1.25 15.60 4.70
CA ASP A 33 -1.61 16.41 3.53
C ASP A 33 -1.23 15.70 2.23
N ASP A 34 -0.13 14.94 2.25
CA ASP A 34 0.29 14.07 1.17
C ASP A 34 0.07 12.59 1.55
N PHE A 35 -0.54 11.84 0.65
CA PHE A 35 -0.75 10.43 0.88
C PHE A 35 0.56 9.65 0.87
N GLU A 36 1.57 10.10 0.12
CA GLU A 36 2.88 9.46 0.10
C GLU A 36 3.60 9.59 1.45
N GLU A 37 3.41 10.71 2.16
CA GLU A 37 3.88 10.87 3.55
C GLU A 37 3.28 9.83 4.48
N TYR A 38 1.99 9.54 4.36
CA TYR A 38 1.35 8.47 5.11
C TYR A 38 1.96 7.11 4.78
N LEU A 39 2.17 6.79 3.49
CA LEU A 39 2.74 5.50 3.08
C LEU A 39 4.17 5.29 3.60
N MET A 40 4.99 6.35 3.67
CA MET A 40 6.34 6.28 4.26
C MET A 40 6.30 5.82 5.73
N THR A 41 5.25 6.14 6.48
CA THR A 41 5.12 5.68 7.88
C THR A 41 4.89 4.18 8.03
N LEU A 42 4.51 3.50 6.94
CA LEU A 42 4.22 2.07 6.93
C LEU A 42 5.46 1.22 6.61
N GLU A 43 6.54 1.83 6.09
CA GLU A 43 7.77 1.13 5.66
C GLU A 43 8.29 0.18 6.74
N ASP A 44 8.53 0.71 7.95
CA ASP A 44 9.08 -0.06 9.07
C ASP A 44 8.12 -1.14 9.57
N GLY A 45 6.80 -0.85 9.56
CA GLY A 45 5.78 -1.75 10.10
C GLY A 45 5.55 -2.99 9.23
N TYR A 46 5.76 -2.87 7.92
CA TYR A 46 5.53 -3.94 6.95
C TYR A 46 6.82 -4.44 6.28
N GLY A 47 7.96 -3.80 6.53
CA GLY A 47 9.26 -4.26 6.04
C GLY A 47 9.49 -4.02 4.56
N PHE A 48 9.06 -2.87 4.03
CA PHE A 48 9.30 -2.47 2.65
C PHE A 48 9.92 -1.07 2.57
N ARG A 49 10.47 -0.72 1.40
CA ARG A 49 10.93 0.63 1.11
C ARG A 49 10.11 1.21 -0.03
N LEU A 50 9.33 2.25 0.26
CA LEU A 50 8.43 2.93 -0.66
C LEU A 50 9.18 3.46 -1.90
N LEU A 51 10.40 3.97 -1.70
CA LEU A 51 11.28 4.40 -2.79
C LEU A 51 11.68 3.27 -3.75
N ASP A 52 11.52 2.01 -3.34
CA ASP A 52 11.78 0.83 -4.15
C ASP A 52 10.46 0.16 -4.63
N CYS A 53 9.32 0.85 -4.46
CA CYS A 53 8.00 0.35 -4.79
C CYS A 53 7.24 1.25 -5.78
N SER A 54 6.53 0.64 -6.72
CA SER A 54 5.32 1.28 -7.29
C SER A 54 4.13 0.92 -6.43
N TRP A 55 3.20 1.85 -6.20
CA TRP A 55 2.06 1.60 -5.31
C TRP A 55 0.72 1.99 -5.92
N MET A 56 -0.35 1.34 -5.44
CA MET A 56 -1.74 1.74 -5.72
C MET A 56 -2.61 1.57 -4.47
N ALA A 57 -3.59 2.46 -4.33
CA ALA A 57 -4.63 2.36 -3.31
C ALA A 57 -5.98 2.09 -4.00
N VAL A 58 -6.70 1.05 -3.56
CA VAL A 58 -7.95 0.61 -4.20
C VAL A 58 -9.04 0.32 -3.17
N GLU A 59 -10.29 0.56 -3.54
CA GLU A 59 -11.45 0.22 -2.71
C GLU A 59 -11.75 -1.29 -2.72
N ARG A 60 -11.60 -1.93 -3.88
CA ARG A 60 -11.81 -3.37 -4.06
C ARG A 60 -10.57 -3.99 -4.68
N LEU A 61 -9.98 -4.96 -3.99
CA LEU A 61 -8.89 -5.76 -4.51
C LEU A 61 -9.43 -6.93 -5.34
N GLN A 62 -8.99 -7.03 -6.59
CA GLN A 62 -9.23 -8.16 -7.47
C GLN A 62 -7.95 -8.44 -8.25
N GLU A 63 -7.58 -9.71 -8.36
CA GLU A 63 -6.40 -10.16 -9.09
C GLU A 63 -6.87 -11.06 -10.25
N THR A 64 -6.26 -10.88 -11.42
CA THR A 64 -6.46 -11.76 -12.57
C THR A 64 -5.09 -12.22 -13.02
N VAL A 65 -4.90 -13.54 -13.05
CA VAL A 65 -3.59 -14.16 -13.30
C VAL A 65 -3.68 -14.97 -14.59
N TYR A 66 -2.68 -14.82 -15.46
CA TYR A 66 -2.54 -15.57 -16.70
C TYR A 66 -1.15 -16.20 -16.76
N GLY A 67 -1.06 -17.51 -17.00
CA GLY A 67 0.21 -18.20 -17.30
C GLY A 67 1.21 -18.31 -16.14
N PHE A 68 0.73 -18.35 -14.89
CA PHE A 68 1.50 -18.64 -13.67
C PHE A 68 1.20 -20.04 -13.14
#